data_AF-A0A1A9RZI5-F1
#
_entry.id   AF-A0A1A9RZI5-F1
#
_cell.length_a   1.000
_cell.length_b   1.000
_cell.length_c   1.000
_cell.angle_alpha   90.00
_cell.angle_beta   90.00
_cell.angle_gamma   90.00
#
_symmetry.space_group_name_H-M   'P 1'
#
loop_
_entity.id
_entity.type
_entity.pdbx_description
1 polymer ?
#
loop_
_entity_poly.entity_id
_entity_poly.type
_entity_poly.pdbx_seq_one_letter_code
_entity_poly.pdbx_strand_id
1 'polypeptide(L)'
;MLKRLALITAVCLLAACGKSADDYVGYWREQQDRGEEILEIKKENGNYFAQELINQTDFFGSRKNAIVLTEKDGKLSINSGMGEMVFNLSDDRKTLYVGNQSYIKVDAGFKDKIEAHEQDCRKLTEGYISERNKLNIGDREYTAKSEEINQRFKTEFANLEQEIRCNTKPLGVR
;
A
#
# COMPACT_ATOMS: atom_id res chain seq x y z
N MET A 1 38.38 -21.97 -58.68
CA MET A 1 38.18 -20.97 -57.60
C MET A 1 36.78 -21.14 -57.04
N LEU A 2 36.63 -21.85 -55.91
CA LEU A 2 35.34 -22.05 -55.26
C LEU A 2 35.11 -20.90 -54.26
N LYS A 3 34.19 -19.98 -54.60
CA LYS A 3 33.77 -18.89 -53.71
C LYS A 3 33.02 -19.52 -52.53
N ARG A 4 33.61 -19.44 -51.33
CA ARG A 4 32.97 -19.85 -50.07
C ARG A 4 31.79 -18.91 -49.79
N LEU A 5 30.56 -19.41 -49.91
CA LEU A 5 29.39 -18.73 -49.34
C LEU A 5 29.50 -18.82 -47.81
N ALA A 6 29.73 -17.69 -47.16
CA ALA A 6 29.58 -17.56 -45.72
C ALA A 6 28.09 -17.41 -45.40
N LEU A 7 27.47 -18.46 -44.90
CA LEU A 7 26.11 -18.44 -44.36
C LEU A 7 26.18 -17.82 -42.96
N ILE A 8 25.85 -16.54 -42.83
CA ILE A 8 25.72 -15.87 -41.53
C ILE A 8 24.36 -16.27 -40.96
N THR A 9 24.32 -17.33 -40.16
CA THR A 9 23.18 -17.67 -39.31
C THR A 9 23.08 -16.63 -38.20
N ALA A 10 22.26 -15.60 -38.42
CA ALA A 10 21.80 -14.70 -37.38
C ALA A 10 20.89 -15.50 -36.42
N VAL A 11 21.49 -16.07 -35.37
CA VAL A 11 20.75 -16.61 -34.23
C VAL A 11 20.20 -15.41 -33.48
N CYS A 12 18.93 -15.07 -33.72
CA CYS A 12 18.16 -14.23 -32.82
C CYS A 12 18.10 -14.96 -31.48
N LEU A 13 19.00 -14.61 -30.56
CA LEU A 13 18.81 -14.88 -29.15
C LEU A 13 17.55 -14.10 -28.76
N LEU A 14 16.40 -14.78 -28.85
CA LEU A 14 15.25 -14.45 -28.03
C LEU A 14 15.75 -14.60 -26.60
N ALA A 15 16.33 -13.54 -26.04
CA ALA A 15 16.29 -13.36 -24.62
C ALA A 15 14.79 -13.41 -24.32
N ALA A 16 14.33 -14.57 -23.85
CA ALA A 16 13.11 -14.64 -23.12
C ALA A 16 13.34 -13.70 -21.94
N CYS A 17 13.03 -12.42 -22.12
CA CYS A 17 12.57 -11.52 -21.08
C CYS A 17 11.24 -12.12 -20.58
N GLY A 18 11.31 -13.35 -20.08
CA GLY A 18 10.20 -14.09 -19.54
C GLY A 18 9.73 -13.29 -18.34
N LYS A 19 8.45 -12.94 -18.35
CA LYS A 19 7.80 -12.35 -17.18
C LYS A 19 8.06 -13.30 -16.02
N SER A 20 8.85 -12.86 -15.05
CA SER A 20 9.16 -13.66 -13.86
C SER A 20 8.19 -13.27 -12.77
N ALA A 21 7.74 -14.24 -11.98
CA ALA A 21 6.99 -13.94 -10.75
C ALA A 21 7.81 -13.08 -9.76
N ASP A 22 9.15 -13.01 -9.92
CA ASP A 22 10.00 -12.12 -9.14
C ASP A 22 9.78 -10.63 -9.47
N ASP A 23 9.21 -10.28 -10.63
CA ASP A 23 8.90 -8.88 -10.99
C ASP A 23 7.85 -8.26 -10.02
N TYR A 24 7.03 -9.11 -9.39
CA TYR A 24 6.01 -8.72 -8.42
C TYR A 24 6.62 -8.41 -7.04
N VAL A 25 7.82 -8.89 -6.74
CA VAL A 25 8.44 -8.68 -5.42
C VAL A 25 8.74 -7.20 -5.19
N GLY A 26 8.37 -6.70 -4.02
CA GLY A 26 8.54 -5.32 -3.60
C GLY A 26 7.31 -4.75 -2.89
N TYR A 27 7.29 -3.42 -2.78
CA TYR A 27 6.24 -2.66 -2.12
C TYR A 27 5.38 -1.94 -3.15
N TRP A 28 4.07 -1.97 -2.93
CA TRP A 28 3.06 -1.48 -3.87
C TRP A 28 2.08 -0.57 -3.15
N ARG A 29 2.11 0.73 -3.45
CA ARG A 29 1.21 1.74 -2.85
C ARG A 29 -0.11 1.75 -3.61
N GLU A 30 -1.21 1.51 -2.90
CA GLU A 30 -2.55 1.57 -3.48
C GLU A 30 -2.87 2.99 -4.00
N GLN A 31 -3.53 3.10 -5.14
CA GLN A 31 -3.88 4.39 -5.77
C GLN A 31 -5.32 4.84 -5.50
N GLN A 32 -6.10 4.07 -4.74
CA GLN A 32 -7.49 4.41 -4.45
C GLN A 32 -7.59 5.47 -3.33
N ASP A 33 -8.70 6.23 -3.35
CA ASP A 33 -8.92 7.38 -2.47
C ASP A 33 -9.35 7.01 -1.03
N ARG A 34 -9.21 5.74 -0.63
CA ARG A 34 -9.76 5.20 0.64
C ARG A 34 -8.78 5.26 1.82
N GLY A 35 -7.53 5.62 1.57
CA GLY A 35 -6.45 5.61 2.56
C GLY A 35 -5.11 5.26 1.91
N GLU A 36 -4.04 5.39 2.69
CA GLU A 36 -2.71 4.88 2.37
C GLU A 36 -2.61 3.40 2.74
N GLU A 37 -2.30 2.57 1.75
CA GLU A 37 -2.01 1.17 1.97
C GLU A 37 -0.78 0.75 1.16
N ILE A 38 0.04 -0.12 1.76
CA ILE A 38 1.20 -0.71 1.12
C ILE A 38 1.01 -2.21 1.10
N LEU A 39 0.88 -2.78 -0.10
CA LEU A 39 0.98 -4.21 -0.31
C LEU A 39 2.46 -4.59 -0.47
N GLU A 40 2.97 -5.39 0.44
CA GLU A 40 4.24 -6.09 0.29
C GLU A 40 4.00 -7.42 -0.44
N ILE A 41 4.76 -7.66 -1.50
CA ILE A 41 4.91 -9.00 -2.08
C ILE A 41 6.34 -9.45 -1.84
N LYS A 42 6.50 -10.59 -1.15
CA LYS A 42 7.81 -11.17 -0.85
C LYS A 42 7.90 -12.62 -1.30
N LYS A 43 9.12 -13.08 -1.54
CA LYS A 43 9.44 -14.48 -1.84
C LYS A 43 10.26 -15.07 -0.70
N GLU A 44 9.77 -16.15 -0.11
CA GLU A 44 10.41 -16.82 1.02
C GLU A 44 10.32 -18.33 0.82
N ASN A 45 11.46 -19.03 0.88
CA ASN A 45 11.55 -20.49 0.67
C ASN A 45 10.87 -20.96 -0.63
N GLY A 46 10.99 -20.19 -1.71
CA GLY A 46 10.38 -20.48 -3.01
C GLY A 46 8.88 -20.20 -3.10
N ASN A 47 8.23 -19.74 -2.03
CA ASN A 47 6.82 -19.36 -2.01
C ASN A 47 6.66 -17.84 -2.05
N TYR A 48 5.61 -17.37 -2.69
CA TYR A 48 5.26 -15.94 -2.73
C TYR A 48 4.19 -15.62 -1.69
N PHE A 49 4.32 -14.48 -1.03
CA PHE A 49 3.38 -14.00 -0.04
C PHE A 49 2.99 -12.56 -0.32
N ALA A 50 1.72 -12.23 -0.12
CA ALA A 50 1.20 -10.86 -0.12
C ALA A 50 0.76 -10.45 1.29
N GLN A 51 1.09 -9.24 1.71
CA GLN A 51 0.65 -8.69 3.00
C GLN A 51 0.40 -7.17 2.90
N GLU A 52 -0.69 -6.71 3.51
CA GLU A 52 -0.93 -5.28 3.76
C GLU A 52 -0.15 -4.83 4.99
N LEU A 53 0.61 -3.75 4.87
CA LEU A 53 1.52 -3.28 5.93
C LEU A 53 0.89 -2.22 6.83
N ILE A 54 -0.08 -1.45 6.35
CA ILE A 54 -0.62 -0.31 7.11
C ILE A 54 -1.85 -0.73 7.90
N ASN A 55 -2.88 -1.25 7.24
CA ASN A 55 -4.09 -1.72 7.91
C ASN A 55 -3.95 -3.19 8.30
N GLN A 56 -3.05 -3.48 9.26
CA GLN A 56 -2.73 -4.84 9.70
C GLN A 56 -3.83 -5.49 10.54
N THR A 57 -4.91 -4.80 10.88
CA THR A 57 -6.03 -5.36 11.64
C THR A 57 -7.29 -5.42 10.80
N ASP A 58 -8.04 -6.51 10.90
CA ASP A 58 -9.38 -6.61 10.34
C ASP A 58 -10.41 -5.83 11.17
N PHE A 59 -11.67 -5.85 10.74
CA PHE A 59 -12.78 -5.18 11.42
C PHE A 59 -12.99 -5.66 12.87
N PHE A 60 -12.53 -6.86 13.21
CA PHE A 60 -12.64 -7.45 14.54
C PHE A 60 -11.37 -7.25 15.38
N GLY A 61 -10.41 -6.48 14.88
CA GLY A 61 -9.14 -6.22 15.56
C GLY A 61 -8.12 -7.36 15.47
N SER A 62 -8.38 -8.38 14.65
CA SER A 62 -7.45 -9.49 14.45
C SER A 62 -6.38 -9.12 13.44
N ARG A 63 -5.14 -9.56 13.68
CA ARG A 63 -4.03 -9.30 12.75
C ARG A 63 -4.27 -10.02 11.42
N LYS A 64 -4.21 -9.27 10.32
CA LYS A 64 -4.18 -9.82 8.96
C LYS A 64 -2.86 -10.56 8.76
N ASN A 65 -2.97 -11.82 8.37
CA ASN A 65 -1.82 -12.65 8.04
C ASN A 65 -1.41 -12.45 6.59
N ALA A 66 -0.12 -12.65 6.31
CA ALA A 66 0.35 -12.77 4.95
C ALA A 66 -0.36 -13.94 4.24
N ILE A 67 -0.71 -13.74 2.98
CA ILE A 67 -1.44 -14.72 2.18
C ILE A 67 -0.48 -15.34 1.18
N VAL A 68 -0.46 -16.67 1.09
CA VAL A 68 0.31 -17.41 0.08
C VAL A 68 -0.31 -17.17 -1.30
N LEU A 69 0.54 -16.83 -2.26
CA LEU A 69 0.17 -16.64 -3.65
C LEU A 69 0.52 -17.90 -4.46
N THR A 70 -0.31 -18.21 -5.44
CA THR A 70 -0.05 -19.28 -6.41
C THR A 70 0.68 -18.69 -7.61
N GLU A 71 1.79 -19.33 -8.01
CA GLU A 71 2.49 -18.99 -9.25
C GLU A 71 2.01 -19.92 -10.38
N LYS A 72 1.61 -19.32 -11.51
CA LYS A 72 1.33 -20.04 -12.75
C LYS A 72 1.72 -19.20 -13.95
N ASP A 73 2.52 -19.78 -14.85
CA ASP A 73 2.99 -19.12 -16.08
C ASP A 73 3.63 -17.74 -15.84
N GLY A 74 4.40 -17.60 -14.75
CA GLY A 74 5.06 -16.34 -14.35
C GLY A 74 4.11 -15.26 -13.81
N LYS A 75 2.87 -15.62 -13.49
CA LYS A 75 1.88 -14.76 -12.84
C LYS A 75 1.58 -15.24 -11.43
N LEU A 76 1.27 -14.29 -10.56
CA LEU A 76 0.80 -14.57 -9.21
C LEU A 76 -0.73 -14.47 -9.15
N SER A 77 -1.35 -15.31 -8.33
CA SER A 77 -2.79 -15.24 -8.06
C SER A 77 -3.11 -15.62 -6.62
N ILE A 78 -4.29 -15.22 -6.16
CA ILE A 78 -4.89 -15.64 -4.91
C ILE A 78 -6.22 -16.33 -5.20
N ASN A 79 -6.42 -17.52 -4.62
CA ASN A 79 -7.70 -18.19 -4.65
C ASN A 79 -8.56 -17.64 -3.51
N SER A 80 -9.45 -16.71 -3.82
CA SER A 80 -10.54 -16.37 -2.91
C SER A 80 -11.65 -17.39 -3.09
N GLY A 81 -12.38 -17.79 -2.05
CA GLY A 81 -13.49 -18.76 -2.20
C GLY A 81 -14.59 -18.39 -3.22
N MET A 82 -14.51 -17.20 -3.84
CA MET A 82 -15.37 -16.69 -4.91
C MET A 82 -14.72 -16.73 -6.31
N GLY A 83 -13.46 -17.18 -6.44
CA GLY A 83 -12.71 -17.24 -7.68
C GLY A 83 -11.22 -16.90 -7.52
N GLU A 84 -10.46 -17.18 -8.57
CA GLU A 84 -9.04 -16.82 -8.67
C GLU A 84 -8.90 -15.34 -9.04
N MET A 85 -8.24 -14.56 -8.19
CA MET A 85 -7.84 -13.18 -8.49
C MET A 85 -6.38 -13.17 -8.94
N VAL A 86 -6.16 -12.80 -10.19
CA VAL A 86 -4.84 -12.77 -10.81
C VAL A 86 -4.21 -11.39 -10.64
N PHE A 87 -2.94 -11.36 -10.24
CA PHE A 87 -2.12 -10.18 -10.21
C PHE A 87 -1.57 -9.91 -11.61
N ASN A 88 -1.76 -8.68 -12.11
CA ASN A 88 -1.25 -8.28 -13.42
C ASN A 88 -0.32 -7.08 -13.27
N LEU A 89 0.84 -7.14 -13.92
CA LEU A 89 1.75 -6.02 -14.03
C LEU A 89 1.51 -5.26 -15.34
N SER A 90 1.70 -3.94 -15.31
CA SER A 90 1.90 -3.13 -16.51
C SER A 90 3.16 -3.59 -17.25
N ASP A 91 3.26 -3.25 -18.54
CA ASP A 91 4.42 -3.64 -19.36
C ASP A 91 5.75 -3.06 -18.85
N ASP A 92 5.71 -1.88 -18.21
CA ASP A 92 6.87 -1.25 -17.57
C ASP A 92 7.15 -1.76 -16.15
N ARG A 93 6.31 -2.67 -15.63
CA ARG A 93 6.39 -3.29 -14.30
C ARG A 93 6.32 -2.29 -13.14
N LYS A 94 5.81 -1.08 -13.38
CA LYS A 94 5.65 -0.03 -12.35
C LYS A 94 4.27 -0.02 -11.71
N THR A 95 3.30 -0.67 -12.34
CA THR A 95 1.91 -0.73 -11.86
C THR A 95 1.47 -2.17 -11.70
N LEU A 96 0.83 -2.46 -10.56
CA LEU A 96 0.22 -3.74 -10.24
C LEU A 96 -1.31 -3.56 -10.22
N TYR A 97 -2.02 -4.54 -10.78
CA TYR A 97 -3.48 -4.59 -10.80
C TYR A 97 -3.97 -5.88 -10.17
N VAL A 98 -4.92 -5.75 -9.23
CA VAL A 98 -5.57 -6.86 -8.53
C VAL A 98 -7.06 -6.57 -8.43
N GLY A 99 -7.89 -7.34 -9.14
CA GLY A 99 -9.33 -7.05 -9.19
C GLY A 99 -9.60 -5.63 -9.72
N ASN A 100 -10.21 -4.77 -8.90
CA ASN A 100 -10.46 -3.35 -9.20
C ASN A 100 -9.43 -2.39 -8.55
N GLN A 101 -8.40 -2.91 -7.91
CA GLN A 101 -7.34 -2.13 -7.27
C GLN A 101 -6.15 -1.97 -8.21
N SER A 102 -5.52 -0.80 -8.14
CA SER A 102 -4.27 -0.49 -8.79
C SER A 102 -3.26 0.02 -7.77
N TYR A 103 -2.01 -0.36 -7.97
CA TYR A 103 -0.92 -0.01 -7.08
C TYR A 103 0.29 0.45 -7.90
N ILE A 104 1.07 1.37 -7.35
CA ILE A 104 2.34 1.82 -7.93
C ILE A 104 3.49 1.25 -7.11
N LYS A 105 4.54 0.77 -7.80
CA LYS A 105 5.75 0.26 -7.14
C LYS A 105 6.47 1.39 -6.40
N VAL A 106 6.80 1.16 -5.14
CA VAL A 106 7.55 2.10 -4.29
C VAL A 106 8.76 1.41 -3.68
N ASP A 107 9.74 2.20 -3.28
CA ASP A 107 10.92 1.69 -2.59
C ASP A 107 10.69 1.53 -1.07
N ALA A 108 11.65 0.89 -0.41
CA ALA A 108 11.61 0.66 1.03
C ALA A 108 11.58 1.98 1.84
N GLY A 109 12.28 3.03 1.36
CA GLY A 109 12.32 4.32 2.05
C GLY A 109 10.97 5.02 2.03
N PHE A 110 10.23 4.93 0.93
CA PHE A 110 8.86 5.43 0.85
C PHE A 110 7.89 4.60 1.71
N LYS A 111 8.05 3.27 1.73
CA LYS A 111 7.31 2.38 2.64
C LYS A 111 7.54 2.77 4.12
N ASP A 112 8.80 2.98 4.53
CA ASP A 112 9.14 3.40 5.90
C ASP A 112 8.57 4.79 6.22
N LYS A 113 8.55 5.69 5.24
CA LYS A 113 7.95 7.02 5.37
C LYS A 113 6.44 6.95 5.64
N ILE A 114 5.70 6.10 4.95
CA ILE A 114 4.26 5.90 5.22
C ILE A 114 4.04 5.29 6.60
N GLU A 115 4.83 4.27 6.99
CA GLU A 115 4.70 3.67 8.32
C GLU A 115 4.94 4.67 9.46
N ALA A 116 5.95 5.53 9.31
CA ALA A 116 6.24 6.59 10.26
C ALA A 116 5.11 7.64 10.29
N HIS A 117 4.64 8.08 9.11
CA HIS A 117 3.54 9.03 9.00
C HIS A 117 2.27 8.51 9.69
N GLU A 118 1.93 7.24 9.50
CA GLU A 118 0.78 6.61 10.15
C GLU A 118 0.92 6.54 11.68
N GLN A 119 2.14 6.41 12.22
CA GLN A 119 2.38 6.54 13.65
C GLN A 119 2.11 7.97 14.13
N ASP A 120 2.53 8.98 13.38
CA ASP A 120 2.31 10.37 13.73
C ASP A 120 0.83 10.76 13.64
N CYS A 121 0.09 10.26 12.63
CA CYS A 121 -1.37 10.39 12.55
C CYS A 121 -2.09 9.78 13.77
N ARG A 122 -1.63 8.60 14.24
CA ARG A 122 -2.17 7.97 15.44
C ARG A 122 -1.91 8.80 16.69
N LYS A 123 -0.69 9.29 16.90
CA LYS A 123 -0.36 10.17 18.03
C LYS A 123 -1.20 11.45 18.02
N LEU A 124 -1.37 12.06 16.84
CA LEU A 124 -2.17 13.27 16.69
C LEU A 124 -3.65 13.00 16.99
N THR A 125 -4.18 11.86 16.55
CA THR A 125 -5.53 11.38 16.87
C THR A 125 -5.71 11.16 18.37
N GLU A 126 -4.76 10.48 19.03
CA GLU A 126 -4.78 10.24 20.47
C GLU A 126 -4.71 11.56 21.26
N GLY A 127 -3.90 12.53 20.80
CA GLY A 127 -3.84 13.88 21.34
C GLY A 127 -5.20 14.58 21.29
N TYR A 128 -5.85 14.57 20.12
CA TYR A 128 -7.17 15.15 19.94
C TYR A 128 -8.20 14.52 20.88
N ILE A 129 -8.25 13.18 20.94
CA ILE A 129 -9.19 12.44 21.80
C ILE A 129 -8.93 12.79 23.28
N SER A 130 -7.67 12.79 23.70
CA SER A 130 -7.26 13.12 25.07
C SER A 130 -7.71 14.52 25.47
N GLU A 131 -7.53 15.51 24.60
CA GLU A 131 -7.97 16.88 24.88
C GLU A 131 -9.48 17.05 24.88
N ARG A 132 -10.17 16.44 23.92
CA ARG A 132 -11.65 16.45 23.89
C ARG A 132 -12.25 15.80 25.13
N ASN A 133 -11.66 14.72 25.62
CA ASN A 133 -12.12 14.01 26.82
C ASN A 133 -11.91 14.81 28.12
N LYS A 134 -11.04 15.82 28.13
CA LYS A 134 -10.86 16.72 29.28
C LYS A 134 -11.94 17.80 29.37
N LEU A 135 -12.71 18.02 28.30
CA LEU A 135 -13.77 19.03 28.31
C LEU A 135 -14.98 18.56 29.10
N ASN A 136 -15.47 19.41 30.00
CA ASN A 136 -16.71 19.17 30.72
C ASN A 136 -17.89 19.72 29.90
N ILE A 137 -18.83 18.86 29.51
CA ILE A 137 -20.02 19.22 28.74
C ILE A 137 -20.91 20.24 29.49
N GLY A 138 -20.83 20.29 30.82
CA GLY A 138 -21.56 21.26 31.64
C GLY A 138 -20.91 22.64 31.74
N ASP A 139 -19.71 22.84 31.19
CA ASP A 139 -19.03 24.14 31.18
C ASP A 139 -19.73 25.10 30.20
N ARG A 140 -19.97 26.35 30.61
CA ARG A 140 -20.53 27.39 29.75
C ARG A 140 -19.64 27.67 28.53
N GLU A 141 -18.35 27.44 28.66
CA GLU A 141 -17.37 27.64 27.59
C GLU A 141 -17.12 26.38 26.74
N TYR A 142 -17.83 25.27 26.99
CA TYR A 142 -17.59 23.99 26.31
C TYR A 142 -17.51 24.12 24.78
N THR A 143 -18.48 24.81 24.17
CA THR A 143 -18.55 24.95 22.71
C THR A 143 -17.34 25.70 22.17
N ALA A 144 -16.93 26.80 22.82
CA ALA A 144 -15.79 27.59 22.40
C ALA A 144 -14.48 26.78 22.52
N LYS A 145 -14.27 26.11 23.67
CA LYS A 145 -13.10 25.24 23.91
C LYS A 145 -13.05 24.06 22.94
N SER A 146 -14.20 23.46 22.64
CA SER A 146 -14.29 22.36 21.68
C SER A 146 -13.92 22.83 20.27
N GLU A 147 -14.40 23.99 19.85
CA GLU A 147 -14.10 24.54 18.53
C GLU A 147 -12.62 24.93 18.41
N GLU A 148 -12.03 25.50 19.45
CA GLU A 148 -10.59 25.80 19.49
C GLU A 148 -9.73 24.54 19.29
N ILE A 149 -10.07 23.44 19.99
CA ILE A 149 -9.40 22.14 19.82
C ILE A 149 -9.59 21.63 18.39
N ASN A 150 -10.83 21.64 17.87
CA ASN A 150 -11.13 21.17 16.52
C ASN A 150 -10.31 21.92 15.46
N GLN A 151 -10.28 23.26 15.53
CA GLN A 151 -9.56 24.08 14.56
C GLN A 151 -8.04 23.86 14.63
N ARG A 152 -7.47 23.79 15.84
CA ARG A 152 -6.04 23.53 16.01
C ARG A 152 -5.65 22.18 15.41
N PHE A 153 -6.34 21.11 15.80
CA PHE A 153 -6.04 19.77 15.27
C PHE A 153 -6.34 19.67 13.78
N LYS A 154 -7.36 20.35 13.26
CA LYS A 154 -7.60 20.44 11.81
C LYS A 154 -6.40 21.03 11.06
N THR A 155 -5.79 22.09 11.58
CA THR A 155 -4.56 22.67 11.01
C THR A 155 -3.37 21.71 11.14
N GLU A 156 -3.20 21.06 12.30
CA GLU A 156 -2.11 20.09 12.51
C GLU A 156 -2.23 18.89 11.57
N PHE A 157 -3.43 18.34 11.38
CA PHE A 157 -3.69 17.29 10.39
C PHE A 157 -3.42 17.78 8.97
N ALA A 158 -3.89 18.97 8.59
CA ALA A 158 -3.64 19.51 7.25
C ALA A 158 -2.14 19.70 6.95
N ASN A 159 -1.35 20.08 7.96
CA ASN A 159 0.11 20.18 7.83
C ASN A 159 0.77 18.80 7.73
N LEU A 160 0.30 17.84 8.52
CA LEU A 160 0.81 16.47 8.48
C LEU A 160 0.49 15.80 7.14
N GLU A 161 -0.69 16.05 6.59
CA GLU A 161 -1.23 15.39 5.39
C GLU A 161 -0.78 15.99 4.04
N GLN A 162 0.24 16.86 4.02
CA GLN A 162 0.67 17.53 2.79
C GLN A 162 1.15 16.56 1.69
N GLU A 163 1.70 15.41 2.08
CA GLU A 163 2.30 14.46 1.13
C GLU A 163 1.69 13.05 1.20
N ILE A 164 1.26 12.63 2.40
CA ILE A 164 0.73 11.31 2.72
C ILE A 164 -0.52 11.55 3.55
N ARG A 165 -1.61 10.81 3.32
CA ARG A 165 -2.86 11.01 4.07
C ARG A 165 -2.91 10.17 5.33
N CYS A 166 -3.61 10.65 6.36
CA CYS A 166 -3.91 9.82 7.52
C CYS A 166 -5.10 8.89 7.22
N ASN A 167 -4.94 7.60 7.48
CA ASN A 167 -6.03 6.62 7.33
C ASN A 167 -7.20 6.84 8.31
N THR A 168 -6.91 7.39 9.48
CA THR A 168 -7.92 7.65 10.51
C THR A 168 -7.87 9.10 10.95
N LYS A 169 -9.00 9.79 10.82
CA LYS A 169 -9.23 11.14 11.37
C LYS A 169 -10.51 11.19 12.20
N PRO A 170 -10.48 11.80 13.40
CA PRO A 170 -11.67 12.06 14.20
C PRO A 170 -12.70 12.92 13.45
N LEU A 171 -14.00 12.70 13.72
CA LEU A 171 -15.08 13.43 13.04
C LEU A 171 -15.02 14.96 13.20
N GLY A 172 -14.52 15.46 14.35
CA GLY A 172 -14.41 16.90 14.61
C GLY A 172 -13.30 17.62 13.82
N VAL A 173 -12.45 16.88 13.12
CA VAL A 173 -11.30 17.42 12.36
C VAL A 173 -11.26 16.93 10.91
N ARG A 174 -12.29 16.19 10.47
CA ARG A 174 -12.45 15.79 9.07
C ARG A 174 -12.85 16.96 8.18
#